data_AF-A0A8I3AHE3-F1
#
_entry.id   AF-A0A8I3AHE3-F1
#
_cell.length_a   1.000
_cell.length_b   1.000
_cell.length_c   1.000
_cell.angle_alpha   90.00
_cell.angle_beta   90.00
_cell.angle_gamma   90.00
#
_symmetry.space_group_name_H-M   'P 1'
#
loop_
_entity.id
_entity.type
_entity.pdbx_description
1 polymer ?
#
loop_
_entity_poly.entity_id
_entity_poly.type
_entity_poly.pdbx_seq_one_letter_code
_entity_poly.pdbx_strand_id
1 'polypeptide(L)'
;MAVVQGLTHTAVALSTESSTDVGKFSDTSGIAVASIMVAIPLTSILRRRTYEMFAAVHFGLAVCAGVFVYLHNPTSDVLDAPKRYVVAAGGCLGLVWLVRLSMMVYRNVQLGAPSSRVAVRTITFELGETSIPVEDAVHIHVRLPRPWNIRAGQYVYLTVPAVSHTAMIQSHPFYISWWYRVNDDDYIVLIAQKRQGFTQKIFHMKDNKLTNNYRSRAFIDGPYGQEMNLDAFDNVVLFATGIGIAGQLSHVAQLLRSYYDCGVKTKRVTLFWQVDAEIQLGWVADRMQQLLELDEKSQVLHIYLFVVGGFVSREASVTDFVNRGKRIVVTYKDMDAAYLTDAELGQHGGRTVISRGVCRPPNCRSSPRRRTAQGGRQGPLDLSGLWPRKCSSPWIVPGMRHGARRCRDEVLEG
;
A
#
# COMPACT_ATOMS: atom_id res chain seq x y z
N MET A 1 -25.81 -6.72 -16.25
CA MET A 1 -27.06 -7.05 -15.51
C MET A 1 -27.89 -5.81 -15.23
N ALA A 2 -27.47 -4.87 -14.37
CA ALA A 2 -28.27 -3.68 -14.03
C ALA A 2 -28.66 -2.80 -15.25
N VAL A 3 -27.74 -2.56 -16.19
CA VAL A 3 -28.02 -1.78 -17.42
C VAL A 3 -29.05 -2.49 -18.32
N VAL A 4 -28.94 -3.82 -18.45
CA VAL A 4 -29.88 -4.62 -19.25
C VAL A 4 -31.27 -4.59 -18.61
N GLN A 5 -31.35 -4.77 -17.29
CA GLN A 5 -32.61 -4.65 -16.54
C GLN A 5 -33.22 -3.25 -16.66
N GLY A 6 -32.43 -2.19 -16.54
CA GLY A 6 -32.89 -0.81 -16.70
C GLY A 6 -33.43 -0.53 -18.11
N LEU A 7 -32.73 -0.99 -19.15
CA LEU A 7 -33.17 -0.87 -20.54
C LEU A 7 -34.44 -1.68 -20.80
N THR A 8 -34.56 -2.90 -20.27
CA THR A 8 -35.79 -3.70 -20.41
C THR A 8 -36.97 -3.07 -19.69
N HIS A 9 -36.78 -2.51 -18.49
CA HIS A 9 -37.86 -1.81 -17.78
C HIS A 9 -38.31 -0.55 -18.52
N THR A 10 -37.38 0.19 -19.11
CA THR A 10 -37.68 1.37 -19.93
C THR A 10 -38.45 0.97 -21.20
N ALA A 11 -38.00 -0.08 -21.90
CA ALA A 11 -38.67 -0.58 -23.10
C ALA A 11 -40.08 -1.10 -22.82
N VAL A 12 -40.26 -1.84 -21.71
CA VAL A 12 -41.58 -2.32 -21.28
C VAL A 12 -42.48 -1.14 -20.94
N ALA A 13 -42.02 -0.17 -20.14
CA ALA A 13 -42.80 1.01 -19.77
C ALA A 13 -43.25 1.82 -21.00
N LEU A 14 -42.34 2.05 -21.95
CA LEU A 14 -42.65 2.73 -23.22
C LEU A 14 -43.61 1.95 -24.11
N SER A 15 -43.63 0.62 -24.01
CA SER A 15 -44.55 -0.22 -24.80
C SER A 15 -45.95 -0.36 -24.18
N THR A 16 -46.08 -0.12 -22.87
CA THR A 16 -47.33 -0.31 -22.12
C THR A 16 -48.16 0.97 -21.95
N GLU A 17 -47.56 2.16 -22.01
CA GLU A 17 -48.32 3.41 -21.90
C GLU A 17 -48.87 3.86 -23.26
N SER A 18 -50.21 3.87 -23.39
CA SER A 18 -50.91 4.29 -24.62
C SER A 18 -51.14 5.80 -24.73
N SER A 19 -50.58 6.62 -23.82
CA SER A 19 -50.74 8.07 -23.82
C SER A 19 -49.39 8.73 -23.61
N THR A 20 -48.92 9.46 -24.62
CA THR A 20 -47.71 10.29 -24.59
C THR A 20 -47.93 11.56 -23.78
N ASP A 21 -48.36 11.46 -22.52
CA ASP A 21 -48.42 12.62 -21.62
C ASP A 21 -47.13 12.67 -20.78
N VAL A 22 -46.01 12.93 -21.47
CA VAL A 22 -44.63 13.02 -20.91
C VAL A 22 -44.47 14.23 -19.95
N GLY A 23 -45.58 14.86 -19.53
CA GLY A 23 -45.60 16.06 -18.69
C GLY A 23 -45.52 15.78 -17.18
N LYS A 24 -45.74 14.55 -16.72
CA LYS A 24 -45.66 14.24 -15.28
C LYS A 24 -44.21 14.18 -14.81
N PHE A 25 -43.94 14.81 -13.67
CA PHE A 25 -42.63 14.85 -13.04
C PHE A 25 -42.07 13.44 -12.72
N SER A 26 -42.95 12.47 -12.49
CA SER A 26 -42.61 11.06 -12.28
C SER A 26 -41.98 10.41 -13.53
N ASP A 27 -42.51 10.70 -14.72
CA ASP A 27 -42.08 10.03 -15.95
C ASP A 27 -40.77 10.64 -16.46
N THR A 28 -40.64 11.96 -16.37
CA THR A 28 -39.39 12.68 -16.67
C THR A 28 -38.23 12.25 -15.77
N SER A 29 -38.48 12.02 -14.48
CA SER A 29 -37.46 11.48 -13.55
C SER A 29 -37.09 10.03 -13.86
N GLY A 30 -38.03 9.20 -14.34
CA GLY A 30 -37.74 7.84 -14.81
C GLY A 30 -36.79 7.81 -16.01
N ILE A 31 -37.05 8.65 -17.01
CA ILE A 31 -36.18 8.82 -18.20
C ILE A 31 -34.78 9.30 -17.79
N ALA A 32 -34.70 10.21 -16.80
CA ALA A 32 -33.43 10.68 -16.26
C ALA A 32 -32.62 9.55 -15.61
N VAL A 33 -33.25 8.69 -14.76
CA VAL A 33 -32.58 7.52 -14.17
C VAL A 33 -32.06 6.58 -15.25
N ALA A 34 -32.88 6.24 -16.25
CA ALA A 34 -32.49 5.33 -17.33
C ALA A 34 -31.26 5.86 -18.09
N SER A 35 -31.26 7.15 -18.40
CA SER A 35 -30.14 7.84 -19.07
C SER A 35 -28.86 7.80 -18.22
N ILE A 36 -28.98 8.05 -16.91
CA ILE A 36 -27.85 7.99 -15.97
C ILE A 36 -27.29 6.56 -15.87
N MET A 37 -28.14 5.54 -15.79
CA MET A 37 -27.71 4.13 -15.73
C MET A 37 -26.90 3.71 -16.97
N VAL A 38 -27.20 4.29 -18.14
CA VAL A 38 -26.41 4.10 -19.37
C VAL A 38 -25.10 4.92 -19.33
N ALA A 39 -25.11 6.12 -18.77
CA ALA A 39 -23.94 7.00 -18.68
C ALA A 39 -22.87 6.49 -17.68
N ILE A 40 -23.28 5.90 -16.55
CA ILE A 40 -22.38 5.40 -15.50
C ILE A 40 -21.26 4.48 -16.05
N PRO A 41 -21.52 3.41 -16.83
CA PRO A 41 -20.45 2.57 -17.38
C PRO A 41 -19.54 3.31 -18.38
N LEU A 42 -20.07 4.30 -19.12
CA LEU A 42 -19.30 5.09 -20.09
C LEU A 42 -18.24 5.95 -19.38
N THR A 43 -18.45 6.35 -18.13
CA THR A 43 -17.43 7.05 -17.33
C THR A 43 -16.12 6.25 -17.20
N SER A 44 -16.14 4.92 -17.32
CA SER A 44 -14.94 4.07 -17.27
C SER A 44 -13.93 4.39 -18.38
N ILE A 45 -14.36 4.99 -19.49
CA ILE A 45 -13.47 5.50 -20.54
C ILE A 45 -12.59 6.63 -19.99
N LEU A 46 -13.16 7.49 -19.14
CA LEU A 46 -12.48 8.62 -18.52
C LEU A 46 -11.42 8.16 -17.49
N ARG A 47 -11.65 7.02 -16.82
CA ARG A 47 -10.71 6.42 -15.85
C ARG A 47 -9.31 6.20 -16.45
N ARG A 48 -9.23 5.91 -17.76
CA ARG A 48 -7.96 5.71 -18.47
C ARG A 48 -7.19 7.00 -18.71
N ARG A 49 -7.88 8.14 -18.78
CA ARG A 49 -7.27 9.45 -19.04
C ARG A 49 -6.99 10.20 -17.75
N THR A 50 -8.00 10.34 -16.89
CA THR A 50 -7.91 11.09 -15.63
C THR A 50 -8.76 10.41 -14.57
N TYR A 51 -8.11 9.76 -13.60
CA TYR A 51 -8.81 9.05 -12.52
C TYR A 51 -9.65 10.00 -11.64
N GLU A 52 -9.14 11.20 -11.35
CA GLU A 52 -9.82 12.19 -10.50
C GLU A 52 -11.16 12.65 -11.11
N MET A 53 -11.17 12.96 -12.42
CA MET A 53 -12.41 13.34 -13.12
C MET A 53 -13.39 12.18 -13.21
N PHE A 54 -12.89 10.97 -13.47
CA PHE A 54 -13.72 9.77 -13.45
C PHE A 54 -14.44 9.60 -12.10
N ALA A 55 -13.70 9.68 -10.99
CA ALA A 55 -14.27 9.51 -9.66
C ALA A 55 -15.32 10.59 -9.36
N ALA A 56 -15.06 11.85 -9.70
CA ALA A 56 -15.98 12.96 -9.49
C ALA A 56 -17.28 12.82 -10.30
N VAL A 57 -17.18 12.56 -11.61
CA VAL A 57 -18.35 12.39 -12.50
C VAL A 57 -19.16 11.15 -12.10
N HIS A 58 -18.50 10.04 -11.81
CA HIS A 58 -19.17 8.81 -11.42
C HIS A 58 -19.93 8.96 -10.09
N PHE A 59 -19.32 9.61 -9.10
CA PHE A 59 -19.98 9.91 -7.83
C PHE A 59 -21.18 10.83 -8.01
N GLY A 60 -21.02 11.91 -8.80
CA GLY A 60 -22.13 12.82 -9.12
C GLY A 60 -23.30 12.11 -9.78
N LEU A 61 -23.03 11.27 -10.79
CA LEU A 61 -24.07 10.47 -11.45
C LEU A 61 -24.74 9.48 -10.49
N ALA A 62 -24.01 8.85 -9.58
CA ALA A 62 -24.58 7.94 -8.59
C ALA A 62 -25.51 8.66 -7.60
N VAL A 63 -25.14 9.87 -7.15
CA VAL A 63 -26.01 10.70 -6.29
C VAL A 63 -27.27 11.13 -7.05
N CYS A 64 -27.12 11.63 -8.28
CA CYS A 64 -28.25 12.01 -9.13
C CYS A 64 -29.18 10.82 -9.38
N ALA A 65 -28.64 9.63 -9.65
CA ALA A 65 -29.45 8.41 -9.80
C ALA A 65 -30.29 8.13 -8.56
N GLY A 66 -29.71 8.20 -7.35
CA GLY A 66 -30.44 8.00 -6.10
C GLY A 66 -31.58 9.01 -5.92
N VAL A 67 -31.33 10.29 -6.22
CA VAL A 67 -32.36 11.35 -6.16
C VAL A 67 -33.47 11.10 -7.17
N PHE A 68 -33.15 10.84 -8.44
CA PHE A 68 -34.17 10.62 -9.46
C PHE A 68 -34.94 9.32 -9.25
N VAL A 69 -34.34 8.26 -8.68
CA VAL A 69 -35.07 7.05 -8.27
C VAL A 69 -36.09 7.37 -7.17
N TYR A 70 -35.75 8.25 -6.23
CA TYR A 70 -36.68 8.71 -5.20
C TYR A 70 -37.84 9.52 -5.80
N LEU A 71 -37.55 10.41 -6.76
CA LEU A 71 -38.52 11.28 -7.42
C LEU A 71 -39.41 10.54 -8.44
N HIS A 72 -38.94 9.46 -9.04
CA HIS A 72 -39.68 8.63 -9.99
C HIS A 72 -40.84 7.87 -9.34
N ASN A 73 -40.86 7.75 -8.01
CA ASN A 73 -41.99 7.11 -7.35
C ASN A 73 -43.09 8.14 -7.04
N PRO A 74 -44.30 8.01 -7.65
CA PRO A 74 -45.39 8.98 -7.51
C PRO A 74 -46.10 8.94 -6.15
N THR A 75 -45.85 7.92 -5.32
CA THR A 75 -46.44 7.80 -3.97
C THR A 75 -46.04 8.99 -3.09
N SER A 76 -46.98 9.59 -2.35
CA SER A 76 -46.68 10.70 -1.44
C SER A 76 -46.10 10.21 -0.11
N ASP A 77 -46.45 9.00 0.33
CA ASP A 77 -45.98 8.42 1.57
C ASP A 77 -44.56 7.85 1.42
N VAL A 78 -43.69 8.23 2.35
CA VAL A 78 -42.30 7.75 2.41
C VAL A 78 -42.24 6.30 2.91
N LEU A 79 -43.28 5.83 3.62
CA LEU A 79 -43.39 4.47 4.14
C LEU A 79 -43.76 3.44 3.06
N ASP A 80 -44.20 3.89 1.89
CA ASP A 80 -44.55 3.01 0.77
C ASP A 80 -43.32 2.25 0.24
N ALA A 81 -43.59 1.04 -0.26
CA ALA A 81 -42.58 0.02 -0.52
C ALA A 81 -41.37 0.49 -1.33
N PRO A 82 -41.45 1.32 -2.39
CA PRO A 82 -40.25 1.73 -3.11
C PRO A 82 -39.49 2.89 -2.43
N LYS A 83 -40.18 3.85 -1.80
CA LYS A 83 -39.53 5.00 -1.11
C LYS A 83 -38.85 4.59 0.18
N ARG A 84 -39.46 3.70 0.97
CA ARG A 84 -38.89 3.21 2.23
C ARG A 84 -37.51 2.57 2.04
N TYR A 85 -37.31 1.82 0.95
CA TYR A 85 -36.03 1.16 0.67
C TYR A 85 -34.95 2.18 0.29
N VAL A 86 -35.30 3.18 -0.52
CA VAL A 86 -34.36 4.24 -0.90
C VAL A 86 -33.94 5.06 0.31
N VAL A 87 -34.89 5.44 1.17
CA VAL A 87 -34.60 6.18 2.41
C VAL A 87 -33.81 5.34 3.39
N ALA A 88 -34.16 4.07 3.60
CA ALA A 88 -33.41 3.17 4.46
C ALA A 88 -31.97 2.96 3.95
N ALA A 89 -31.77 2.75 2.64
CA ALA A 89 -30.44 2.63 2.04
C ALA A 89 -29.63 3.92 2.18
N GLY A 90 -30.25 5.08 1.94
CA GLY A 90 -29.63 6.39 2.15
C GLY A 90 -29.25 6.64 3.62
N GLY A 91 -30.11 6.25 4.56
CA GLY A 91 -29.86 6.31 5.99
C GLY A 91 -28.70 5.40 6.43
N CYS A 92 -28.68 4.15 5.97
CA CYS A 92 -27.55 3.23 6.21
C CYS A 92 -26.23 3.78 5.66
N LEU A 93 -26.24 4.31 4.44
CA LEU A 93 -25.07 4.95 3.84
C LEU A 93 -24.63 6.15 4.69
N GLY A 94 -25.56 7.05 5.04
CA GLY A 94 -25.30 8.21 5.88
C GLY A 94 -24.70 7.84 7.24
N LEU A 95 -25.22 6.79 7.88
CA LEU A 95 -24.69 6.27 9.15
C LEU A 95 -23.24 5.78 8.99
N VAL A 96 -22.93 5.04 7.93
CA VAL A 96 -21.55 4.60 7.65
C VAL A 96 -20.62 5.80 7.46
N TRP A 97 -21.04 6.82 6.71
CA TRP A 97 -20.25 8.05 6.54
C TRP A 97 -20.05 8.81 7.86
N LEU A 98 -21.09 8.93 8.69
CA LEU A 98 -21.01 9.56 10.00
C LEU A 98 -20.04 8.82 10.94
N VAL A 99 -20.11 7.49 10.98
CA VAL A 99 -19.18 6.67 11.78
C VAL A 99 -17.75 6.83 11.29
N ARG A 100 -17.50 6.81 9.98
CA ARG A 100 -16.17 7.02 9.41
C ARG A 100 -15.65 8.43 9.68
N LEU A 101 -16.46 9.47 9.47
CA LEU A 101 -16.09 10.86 9.76
C LEU A 101 -15.78 11.04 11.25
N SER A 102 -16.58 10.47 12.13
CA SER A 102 -16.36 10.51 13.59
C SER A 102 -15.04 9.85 13.97
N MET A 103 -14.74 8.67 13.42
CA MET A 103 -13.47 7.99 13.65
C MET A 103 -12.28 8.79 13.10
N MET A 104 -12.41 9.38 11.91
CA MET A 104 -11.38 10.21 11.30
C MET A 104 -11.11 11.45 12.17
N VAL A 105 -12.14 12.16 12.61
CA VAL A 105 -12.00 13.32 13.52
C VAL A 105 -11.36 12.88 14.84
N TYR A 106 -11.86 11.81 15.46
CA TYR A 106 -11.32 11.29 16.71
C TYR A 106 -9.82 10.94 16.62
N ARG A 107 -9.38 10.31 15.52
CA ARG A 107 -7.98 9.88 15.33
C ARG A 107 -7.03 11.03 14.98
N ASN A 108 -7.52 12.08 14.32
CA ASN A 108 -6.68 13.19 13.83
C ASN A 108 -6.72 14.45 14.69
N VAL A 109 -7.75 14.60 15.54
CA VAL A 109 -7.95 15.77 16.39
C VAL A 109 -7.85 15.36 17.85
N GLN A 110 -6.96 16.03 18.57
CA GLN A 110 -6.84 15.94 20.02
C GLN A 110 -6.84 17.34 20.60
N LEU A 111 -7.74 17.60 21.53
CA LEU A 111 -7.84 18.90 22.19
C LEU A 111 -6.58 19.14 23.01
N GLY A 112 -5.93 20.29 22.83
CA GLY A 112 -4.70 20.65 23.55
C GLY A 112 -3.39 20.03 23.00
N ALA A 113 -3.43 19.26 21.90
CA ALA A 113 -2.25 18.65 21.29
C ALA A 113 -2.16 18.98 19.79
N PRO A 114 -0.96 18.95 19.18
CA PRO A 114 -0.82 19.21 17.75
C PRO A 114 -1.52 18.12 16.92
N SER A 115 -2.33 18.55 15.95
CA SER A 115 -2.99 17.67 14.97
C SER A 115 -1.98 16.87 14.14
N SER A 116 -2.49 15.89 13.38
CA SER A 116 -1.67 15.09 12.46
C SER A 116 -0.93 16.00 11.47
N ARG A 117 0.38 15.77 11.37
CA ARG A 117 1.32 16.60 10.61
C ARG A 117 2.18 15.71 9.74
N VAL A 118 2.41 16.14 8.51
CA VAL A 118 3.24 15.45 7.53
C VAL A 118 4.57 16.17 7.35
N ALA A 119 5.63 15.40 7.20
CA ALA A 119 6.91 15.84 6.65
C ALA A 119 7.27 14.94 5.44
N VAL A 120 7.67 15.56 4.33
CA VAL A 120 8.08 14.86 3.11
C VAL A 120 9.59 14.90 3.01
N ARG A 121 10.23 13.73 2.96
CA ARG A 121 11.69 13.59 2.86
C ARG A 121 12.09 13.06 1.50
N THR A 122 13.18 13.63 1.00
CA THR A 122 13.88 13.11 -0.19
C THR A 122 14.56 11.79 0.13
N ILE A 123 14.69 10.97 -0.91
CA ILE A 123 15.35 9.68 -0.84
C ILE A 123 16.65 9.83 -1.61
N THR A 124 17.74 9.29 -1.07
CA THR A 124 19.03 9.21 -1.77
C THR A 124 19.40 7.75 -1.99
N PHE A 125 20.12 7.51 -3.09
CA PHE A 125 20.73 6.25 -3.41
C PHE A 125 22.24 6.40 -3.30
N GLU A 126 22.84 5.71 -2.35
CA GLU A 126 24.27 5.75 -2.11
C GLU A 126 24.99 4.74 -3.02
N LEU A 127 25.92 5.23 -3.84
CA LEU A 127 26.77 4.45 -4.72
C LEU A 127 28.24 4.78 -4.43
N GLY A 128 28.89 3.94 -3.62
CA GLY A 128 30.25 4.20 -3.16
C GLY A 128 30.31 5.48 -2.31
N GLU A 129 31.09 6.47 -2.75
CA GLU A 129 31.17 7.79 -2.11
C GLU A 129 30.17 8.82 -2.66
N THR A 130 29.36 8.42 -3.65
CA THR A 130 28.41 9.32 -4.32
C THR A 130 26.98 9.09 -3.83
N SER A 131 26.31 10.17 -3.43
CA SER A 131 24.89 10.18 -3.07
C SER A 131 24.06 10.71 -4.22
N ILE A 132 23.19 9.88 -4.79
CA ILE A 132 22.36 10.20 -5.95
C ILE A 132 20.92 10.45 -5.48
N PRO A 133 20.35 11.65 -5.67
CA PRO A 133 18.97 11.91 -5.28
C PRO A 133 18.00 11.10 -6.15
N VAL A 134 17.07 10.40 -5.51
CA VAL A 134 16.04 9.61 -6.18
C VAL A 134 14.86 10.54 -6.55
N GLU A 135 14.66 10.74 -7.85
CA GLU A 135 13.68 11.73 -8.36
C GLU A 135 12.28 11.15 -8.67
N ASP A 136 12.02 9.90 -8.28
CA ASP A 136 10.78 9.18 -8.59
C ASP A 136 9.96 8.75 -7.36
N ALA A 137 10.43 8.99 -6.13
CA ALA A 137 9.67 8.73 -4.91
C ALA A 137 10.10 9.61 -3.73
N VAL A 138 9.24 9.70 -2.72
CA VAL A 138 9.51 10.38 -1.43
C VAL A 138 9.00 9.56 -0.25
N HIS A 139 9.61 9.76 0.92
CA HIS A 139 9.07 9.26 2.19
C HIS A 139 8.15 10.32 2.80
N ILE A 140 6.94 9.92 3.15
CA ILE A 140 5.97 10.74 3.85
C ILE A 140 5.95 10.26 5.31
N HIS A 141 6.51 11.06 6.19
CA HIS A 141 6.49 10.84 7.63
C HIS A 141 5.25 11.51 8.20
N VAL A 142 4.35 10.72 8.78
CA VAL A 142 3.12 11.24 9.37
C VAL A 142 3.16 11.05 10.88
N ARG A 143 3.05 12.16 11.62
CA ARG A 143 2.87 12.14 13.07
C ARG A 143 1.44 11.72 13.40
N LEU A 144 1.29 10.71 14.25
CA LEU A 144 0.00 10.29 14.80
C LEU A 144 -0.30 11.08 16.08
N PRO A 145 -1.45 11.78 16.17
CA PRO A 145 -1.85 12.45 17.41
C PRO A 145 -2.20 11.47 18.53
N ARG A 146 -2.70 10.28 18.17
CA ARG A 146 -3.08 9.23 19.11
C ARG A 146 -2.32 7.95 18.79
N PRO A 147 -1.99 7.13 19.81
CA PRO A 147 -1.33 5.86 19.59
C PRO A 147 -2.26 4.91 18.81
N TRP A 148 -1.71 4.26 17.80
CA TRP A 148 -2.41 3.28 16.99
C TRP A 148 -1.79 1.90 17.19
N ASN A 149 -2.63 0.86 17.26
CA ASN A 149 -2.16 -0.52 17.17
C ASN A 149 -2.00 -0.89 15.68
N ILE A 150 -0.83 -0.58 15.13
CA ILE A 150 -0.49 -0.84 13.72
C ILE A 150 0.04 -2.25 13.57
N ARG A 151 -0.42 -2.94 12.54
CA ARG A 151 0.04 -4.28 12.16
C ARG A 151 0.58 -4.30 10.74
N ALA A 152 1.44 -5.27 10.45
CA ALA A 152 2.01 -5.44 9.12
C ALA A 152 0.94 -5.70 8.05
N GLY A 153 1.16 -5.15 6.85
CA GLY A 153 0.26 -5.24 5.71
C GLY A 153 -0.89 -4.22 5.71
N GLN A 154 -1.01 -3.41 6.77
CA GLN A 154 -2.03 -2.38 6.84
C GLN A 154 -1.70 -1.16 5.96
N TYR A 155 -2.75 -0.46 5.54
CA TYR A 155 -2.67 0.75 4.75
C TYR A 155 -3.56 1.85 5.35
N VAL A 156 -3.30 3.09 4.95
CA VAL A 156 -4.06 4.27 5.37
C VAL A 156 -4.44 5.08 4.15
N TYR A 157 -5.54 5.82 4.25
CA TYR A 157 -5.83 6.90 3.33
C TYR A 157 -5.26 8.20 3.88
N LEU A 158 -4.47 8.88 3.06
CA LEU A 158 -3.85 10.15 3.39
C LEU A 158 -4.52 11.28 2.61
N THR A 159 -4.85 12.34 3.34
CA THR A 159 -5.34 13.61 2.82
C THR A 159 -4.40 14.71 3.29
N VAL A 160 -3.81 15.47 2.36
CA VAL A 160 -2.92 16.60 2.67
C VAL A 160 -3.49 17.86 2.02
N PRO A 161 -4.28 18.67 2.75
CA PRO A 161 -4.94 19.87 2.20
C PRO A 161 -4.01 20.87 1.52
N ALA A 162 -2.76 20.97 1.97
CA ALA A 162 -1.78 21.89 1.41
C ALA A 162 -1.40 21.57 -0.06
N VAL A 163 -1.69 20.35 -0.53
CA VAL A 163 -1.22 19.83 -1.84
C VAL A 163 -1.96 20.48 -3.01
N SER A 164 -3.26 20.75 -2.86
CA SER A 164 -4.04 21.52 -3.82
C SER A 164 -5.39 21.90 -3.21
N HIS A 165 -6.08 22.87 -3.83
CA HIS A 165 -7.44 23.25 -3.40
C HIS A 165 -8.43 22.08 -3.39
N THR A 166 -8.31 21.15 -4.33
CA THR A 166 -9.12 19.91 -4.38
C THR A 166 -8.63 18.82 -3.42
N ALA A 167 -7.42 18.97 -2.85
CA ALA A 167 -6.81 17.94 -2.01
C ALA A 167 -7.58 17.74 -0.69
N MET A 168 -8.37 18.73 -0.25
CA MET A 168 -9.22 18.60 0.94
C MET A 168 -10.25 17.45 0.84
N ILE A 169 -10.65 17.08 -0.38
CA ILE A 169 -11.67 16.04 -0.63
C ILE A 169 -11.00 14.77 -1.19
N GLN A 170 -9.70 14.83 -1.51
CA GLN A 170 -8.95 13.70 -2.03
C GLN A 170 -8.31 12.92 -0.89
N SER A 171 -8.51 11.60 -0.91
CA SER A 171 -7.90 10.69 0.04
C SER A 171 -7.26 9.54 -0.71
N HIS A 172 -5.95 9.36 -0.54
CA HIS A 172 -5.15 8.43 -1.35
C HIS A 172 -4.61 7.29 -0.48
N PRO A 173 -4.77 6.02 -0.90
CA PRO A 173 -4.32 4.88 -0.13
C PRO A 173 -2.81 4.68 -0.23
N PHE A 174 -2.16 4.43 0.91
CA PHE A 174 -0.75 4.08 1.02
C PHE A 174 -0.55 2.98 2.05
N TYR A 175 0.28 1.98 1.72
CA TYR A 175 0.71 1.01 2.71
C TYR A 175 1.56 1.69 3.79
N ILE A 176 1.32 1.31 5.05
CA ILE A 176 2.20 1.68 6.14
C ILE A 176 3.48 0.88 5.96
N SER A 177 4.56 1.55 5.59
CA SER A 177 5.82 0.88 5.24
C SER A 177 6.59 0.48 6.48
N TRP A 178 6.67 1.38 7.45
CA TRP A 178 7.14 1.13 8.81
C TRP A 178 6.62 2.22 9.75
N TRP A 179 6.89 2.04 11.04
CA TRP A 179 6.55 2.99 12.09
C TRP A 179 7.66 3.04 13.13
N TYR A 180 7.76 4.17 13.82
CA TYR A 180 8.74 4.42 14.86
C TYR A 180 8.21 5.46 15.86
N ARG A 181 8.85 5.54 17.02
CA ARG A 181 8.50 6.49 18.09
C ARG A 181 9.67 7.43 18.36
N VAL A 182 9.41 8.73 18.45
CA VAL A 182 10.41 9.78 18.77
C VAL A 182 9.77 10.74 19.75
N ASN A 183 10.42 11.02 20.89
CA ASN A 183 9.93 11.97 21.91
C ASN A 183 8.45 11.74 22.29
N ASP A 184 8.07 10.48 22.53
CA ASP A 184 6.71 10.04 22.81
C ASP A 184 5.67 10.19 21.70
N ASP A 185 6.09 10.64 20.53
CA ASP A 185 5.25 10.76 19.36
C ASP A 185 5.41 9.56 18.44
N ASP A 186 4.29 8.94 18.07
CA ASP A 186 4.27 7.84 17.12
C ASP A 186 4.24 8.38 15.68
N TYR A 187 5.07 7.81 14.82
CA TYR A 187 5.17 8.17 13.40
C TYR A 187 4.97 6.95 12.52
N ILE A 188 4.25 7.14 11.43
CA ILE A 188 4.19 6.18 10.33
C ILE A 188 4.93 6.72 9.12
N VAL A 189 5.54 5.84 8.35
CA VAL A 189 6.18 6.18 7.08
C VAL A 189 5.46 5.52 5.93
N LEU A 190 5.12 6.34 4.94
CA LEU A 190 4.52 5.94 3.68
C LEU A 190 5.52 6.24 2.57
N ILE A 191 5.65 5.35 1.58
CA ILE A 191 6.45 5.63 0.39
C ILE A 191 5.49 6.03 -0.74
N ALA A 192 5.70 7.22 -1.30
CA ALA A 192 4.90 7.73 -2.41
C ALA A 192 5.76 7.83 -3.68
N GLN A 193 5.48 6.96 -4.64
CA GLN A 193 6.04 7.07 -5.98
C GLN A 193 5.40 8.26 -6.72
N LYS A 194 6.22 9.07 -7.37
CA LYS A 194 5.80 10.21 -8.19
C LYS A 194 5.00 9.71 -9.40
N ARG A 195 3.68 9.89 -9.33
CA ARG A 195 2.74 9.71 -10.45
C ARG A 195 1.92 10.98 -10.68
N GLN A 196 1.29 11.09 -11.85
CA GLN A 196 0.42 12.22 -12.19
C GLN A 196 -0.66 12.45 -11.11
N GLY A 197 -0.98 13.73 -10.85
CA GLY A 197 -1.98 14.13 -9.86
C GLY A 197 -1.40 14.32 -8.46
N PHE A 198 -2.10 13.81 -7.44
CA PHE A 198 -1.76 14.01 -6.02
C PHE A 198 -0.31 13.69 -5.64
N THR A 199 0.22 12.53 -6.05
CA THR A 199 1.58 12.10 -5.68
C THR A 199 2.68 12.96 -6.27
N GLN A 200 2.49 13.51 -7.48
CA GLN A 200 3.43 14.47 -8.06
C GLN A 200 3.45 15.77 -7.26
N LYS A 201 2.27 16.26 -6.86
CA LYS A 201 2.17 17.48 -6.05
C LYS A 201 2.81 17.27 -4.67
N ILE A 202 2.63 16.11 -4.02
CA ILE A 202 3.36 15.74 -2.79
C ILE A 202 4.86 15.70 -3.04
N PHE A 203 5.31 15.09 -4.14
CA PHE A 203 6.72 15.01 -4.48
C PHE A 203 7.36 16.41 -4.55
N HIS A 204 6.65 17.41 -5.08
CA HIS A 204 7.13 18.79 -5.12
C HIS A 204 7.14 19.51 -3.75
N MET A 205 6.57 18.92 -2.70
CA MET A 205 6.67 19.42 -1.32
C MET A 205 7.92 18.95 -0.58
N LYS A 206 8.79 18.18 -1.24
CA LYS A 206 10.01 17.64 -0.62
C LYS A 206 10.93 18.76 -0.15
N ASP A 207 11.44 18.65 1.08
CA ASP A 207 12.45 19.55 1.63
C ASP A 207 13.75 18.76 1.88
N ASN A 208 14.90 19.39 1.62
CA ASN A 208 16.23 18.84 1.88
C ASN A 208 16.76 19.20 3.28
N LYS A 209 16.08 20.07 4.05
CA LYS A 209 16.55 20.50 5.38
C LYS A 209 15.48 20.26 6.47
N LEU A 210 15.91 19.66 7.58
CA LEU A 210 15.10 19.40 8.78
C LEU A 210 14.70 20.68 9.55
N THR A 211 15.20 21.83 9.13
CA THR A 211 15.14 23.08 9.86
C THR A 211 14.19 24.06 9.18
N ASN A 212 12.95 24.06 9.69
CA ASN A 212 11.98 25.16 9.70
C ASN A 212 10.82 25.10 8.67
N ASN A 213 9.81 24.31 9.07
CA ASN A 213 8.37 24.52 8.86
C ASN A 213 7.79 24.50 7.44
N TYR A 214 7.51 23.29 6.96
CA TYR A 214 6.16 22.98 6.45
C TYR A 214 5.67 21.63 6.98
N ARG A 215 5.33 21.61 8.28
CA ARG A 215 4.53 20.52 8.89
C ARG A 215 3.07 20.69 8.51
N SER A 216 2.76 20.50 7.23
CA SER A 216 1.41 20.62 6.68
C SER A 216 0.46 19.73 7.46
N ARG A 217 -0.75 20.25 7.76
CA ARG A 217 -1.81 19.43 8.32
C ARG A 217 -2.08 18.27 7.37
N ALA A 218 -2.31 17.10 7.94
CA ALA A 218 -2.80 15.96 7.20
C ALA A 218 -3.92 15.30 7.98
N PHE A 219 -4.76 14.59 7.25
CA PHE A 219 -5.74 13.70 7.83
C PHE A 219 -5.45 12.29 7.37
N ILE A 220 -5.46 11.37 8.32
CA ILE A 220 -5.22 9.94 8.09
C ILE A 220 -6.50 9.20 8.43
N ASP A 221 -7.01 8.43 7.48
CA ASP A 221 -8.09 7.49 7.71
C ASP A 221 -7.53 6.06 7.65
N GLY A 222 -7.74 5.28 8.71
CA GLY A 222 -7.13 3.97 8.90
C GLY A 222 -6.72 3.69 10.35
N PRO A 223 -5.98 2.60 10.63
CA PRO A 223 -5.40 1.70 9.66
C PRO A 223 -6.43 0.70 9.12
N TYR A 224 -6.31 0.40 7.83
CA TYR A 224 -7.13 -0.57 7.10
C TYR A 224 -6.29 -1.77 6.70
N GLY A 225 -6.96 -2.87 6.33
CA GLY A 225 -6.28 -4.12 5.99
C GLY A 225 -6.19 -5.07 7.18
N GLN A 226 -6.01 -6.34 6.85
CA GLN A 226 -5.95 -7.44 7.80
C GLN A 226 -4.51 -7.91 7.95
N GLU A 227 -4.13 -8.21 9.19
CA GLU A 227 -2.87 -8.87 9.48
C GLU A 227 -2.90 -10.31 8.96
N MET A 228 -1.82 -10.70 8.29
CA MET A 228 -1.57 -12.10 7.98
C MET A 228 -0.77 -12.71 9.12
N ASN A 229 -1.29 -13.78 9.73
CA ASN A 229 -0.53 -14.56 10.69
C ASN A 229 0.53 -15.39 9.95
N LEU A 230 1.72 -14.79 9.77
CA LEU A 230 2.86 -15.42 9.11
C LEU A 230 3.68 -16.28 10.09
N ASP A 231 3.44 -16.14 11.39
CA ASP A 231 4.18 -16.77 12.49
C ASP A 231 3.99 -18.29 12.54
N ALA A 232 2.89 -18.78 11.95
CA ALA A 232 2.56 -20.20 11.87
C ALA A 232 3.38 -20.99 10.82
N PHE A 233 4.14 -20.29 9.98
CA PHE A 233 4.88 -20.86 8.86
C PHE A 233 6.39 -20.90 9.12
N ASP A 234 7.02 -21.99 8.69
CA ASP A 234 8.47 -22.17 8.79
C ASP A 234 9.21 -21.29 7.79
N ASN A 235 8.67 -21.16 6.57
CA ASN A 235 9.23 -20.35 5.51
C ASN A 235 8.21 -19.30 5.03
N VAL A 236 8.63 -18.04 4.94
CA VAL A 236 7.81 -16.95 4.44
C VAL A 236 8.44 -16.39 3.18
N VAL A 237 7.73 -16.46 2.06
CA VAL A 237 8.17 -15.93 0.77
C VAL A 237 7.37 -14.70 0.42
N LEU A 238 8.04 -13.57 0.28
CA LEU A 238 7.44 -12.28 -0.01
C LEU A 238 7.88 -11.83 -1.41
N PHE A 239 6.92 -11.61 -2.30
CA PHE A 239 7.17 -11.02 -3.61
C PHE A 239 6.77 -9.55 -3.60
N ALA A 240 7.61 -8.69 -4.18
CA ALA A 240 7.33 -7.27 -4.38
C ALA A 240 7.70 -6.85 -5.81
N THR A 241 6.93 -5.92 -6.38
CA THR A 241 7.29 -5.22 -7.63
C THR A 241 7.16 -3.72 -7.43
N GLY A 242 8.16 -2.96 -7.85
CA GLY A 242 8.21 -1.50 -7.68
C GLY A 242 7.81 -1.10 -6.26
N ILE A 243 6.91 -0.11 -6.16
CA ILE A 243 6.44 0.46 -4.88
C ILE A 243 5.72 -0.56 -3.97
N GLY A 244 5.37 -1.75 -4.49
CA GLY A 244 4.78 -2.85 -3.72
C GLY A 244 5.64 -3.33 -2.54
N ILE A 245 6.94 -2.99 -2.53
CA ILE A 245 7.83 -3.21 -1.39
C ILE A 245 7.34 -2.54 -0.11
N ALA A 246 6.64 -1.40 -0.22
CA ALA A 246 6.10 -0.67 0.91
C ALA A 246 5.23 -1.55 1.81
N GLY A 247 4.37 -2.39 1.24
CA GLY A 247 3.55 -3.32 2.01
C GLY A 247 4.38 -4.45 2.65
N GLN A 248 5.32 -5.01 1.91
CA GLN A 248 6.11 -6.16 2.35
C GLN A 248 7.10 -5.83 3.47
N LEU A 249 7.63 -4.60 3.50
CA LEU A 249 8.63 -4.18 4.48
C LEU A 249 8.09 -4.22 5.91
N SER A 250 6.81 -3.92 6.08
CA SER A 250 6.13 -4.03 7.38
C SER A 250 6.07 -5.48 7.87
N HIS A 251 5.85 -6.45 6.97
CA HIS A 251 5.84 -7.89 7.30
C HIS A 251 7.24 -8.37 7.70
N VAL A 252 8.28 -7.98 6.94
CA VAL A 252 9.67 -8.30 7.30
C VAL A 252 10.01 -7.75 8.68
N ALA A 253 9.68 -6.48 8.94
CA ALA A 253 9.97 -5.84 10.22
C ALA A 253 9.27 -6.53 11.40
N GLN A 254 8.00 -6.91 11.23
CA GLN A 254 7.24 -7.60 12.27
C GLN A 254 7.78 -9.02 12.51
N LEU A 255 8.05 -9.80 11.45
CA LEU A 255 8.61 -11.14 11.57
C LEU A 255 9.97 -11.16 12.27
N LEU A 256 10.86 -10.23 11.94
CA LEU A 256 12.17 -10.13 12.59
C LEU A 256 12.07 -9.74 14.06
N ARG A 257 11.15 -8.84 14.42
CA ARG A 257 10.89 -8.48 15.83
C ARG A 257 10.32 -9.67 16.59
N SER A 258 9.30 -10.34 16.05
CA SER A 258 8.70 -11.49 16.70
C SER A 258 9.68 -12.68 16.81
N TYR A 259 10.64 -12.80 15.87
CA TYR A 259 11.74 -13.76 15.98
C TYR A 259 12.70 -13.41 17.13
N TYR A 260 13.05 -12.13 17.27
CA TYR A 260 13.88 -11.65 18.37
C TYR A 260 13.22 -11.90 19.74
N ASP A 261 11.90 -11.70 19.83
CA ASP A 261 11.11 -11.91 21.04
C ASP A 261 10.75 -13.39 21.30
N CYS A 262 11.34 -14.33 20.54
CA CYS A 262 11.07 -15.77 20.62
C CYS A 262 9.59 -16.16 20.39
N GLY A 263 8.82 -15.29 19.72
CA GLY A 263 7.39 -15.46 19.49
C GLY A 263 7.02 -16.27 18.23
N VAL A 264 7.98 -16.59 17.36
CA VAL A 264 7.70 -17.23 16.05
C VAL A 264 8.57 -18.45 15.79
N LYS A 265 8.01 -19.39 15.03
CA LYS A 265 8.73 -20.58 14.52
C LYS A 265 9.39 -20.34 13.17
N THR A 266 9.18 -19.17 12.56
CA THR A 266 9.69 -18.85 11.23
C THR A 266 11.20 -18.95 11.20
N LYS A 267 11.71 -19.85 10.35
CA LYS A 267 13.13 -20.14 10.22
C LYS A 267 13.76 -19.37 9.07
N ARG A 268 12.96 -18.94 8.10
CA ARG A 268 13.43 -18.29 6.87
C ARG A 268 12.40 -17.31 6.31
N VAL A 269 12.85 -16.10 6.01
CA VAL A 269 12.08 -15.06 5.33
C VAL A 269 12.80 -14.71 4.04
N THR A 270 12.19 -15.01 2.90
CA THR A 270 12.75 -14.77 1.58
C THR A 270 11.97 -13.65 0.90
N LEU A 271 12.63 -12.53 0.62
CA LEU A 271 12.07 -11.37 -0.07
C LEU A 271 12.62 -11.31 -1.51
N PHE A 272 11.74 -11.52 -2.48
CA PHE A 272 12.02 -11.29 -3.90
C PHE A 272 11.43 -9.93 -4.30
N TRP A 273 12.27 -9.00 -4.76
CA TRP A 273 11.83 -7.64 -5.12
C TRP A 273 12.34 -7.23 -6.49
N GLN A 274 11.43 -6.92 -7.42
CA GLN A 274 11.76 -6.37 -8.73
C GLN A 274 11.59 -4.85 -8.78
N VAL A 275 12.56 -4.16 -9.36
CA VAL A 275 12.56 -2.71 -9.65
C VAL A 275 12.85 -2.43 -11.12
N ASP A 276 12.31 -1.34 -11.63
CA ASP A 276 12.49 -0.92 -13.03
C ASP A 276 13.85 -0.24 -13.23
N ALA A 277 14.35 0.46 -12.20
CA ALA A 277 15.64 1.14 -12.20
C ALA A 277 16.43 0.85 -10.93
N GLU A 278 17.76 0.71 -11.02
CA GLU A 278 18.60 0.37 -9.87
C GLU A 278 18.51 1.40 -8.74
N ILE A 279 18.38 2.68 -9.10
CA ILE A 279 18.23 3.79 -8.15
C ILE A 279 17.00 3.63 -7.23
N GLN A 280 15.98 2.86 -7.65
CA GLN A 280 14.78 2.59 -6.85
C GLN A 280 15.06 1.71 -5.64
N LEU A 281 16.18 0.99 -5.61
CA LEU A 281 16.65 0.30 -4.40
C LEU A 281 16.84 1.29 -3.23
N GLY A 282 17.15 2.55 -3.55
CA GLY A 282 17.23 3.65 -2.59
C GLY A 282 15.93 3.89 -1.82
N TRP A 283 14.76 3.51 -2.36
CA TRP A 283 13.47 3.72 -1.70
C TRP A 283 13.38 3.14 -0.30
N VAL A 284 14.11 2.07 -0.01
CA VAL A 284 14.07 1.39 1.28
C VAL A 284 15.47 1.13 1.85
N ALA A 285 16.54 1.67 1.25
CA ALA A 285 17.92 1.35 1.59
C ALA A 285 18.21 1.49 3.09
N ASP A 286 17.95 2.68 3.66
CA ASP A 286 18.15 2.94 5.10
C ASP A 286 17.37 1.97 5.99
N ARG A 287 16.11 1.71 5.63
CA ARG A 287 15.26 0.84 6.40
C ARG A 287 15.70 -0.62 6.27
N MET A 288 16.14 -1.04 5.09
CA MET A 288 16.63 -2.37 4.83
C MET A 288 17.92 -2.64 5.62
N GLN A 289 18.81 -1.66 5.69
CA GLN A 289 20.03 -1.74 6.49
C GLN A 289 19.69 -1.96 7.98
N GLN A 290 18.74 -1.21 8.53
CA GLN A 290 18.27 -1.42 9.91
C GLN A 290 17.69 -2.81 10.14
N LEU A 291 16.97 -3.37 9.16
CA LEU A 291 16.42 -4.73 9.27
C LEU A 291 17.52 -5.80 9.21
N LEU A 292 18.53 -5.60 8.38
CA LEU A 292 19.68 -6.51 8.28
C LEU A 292 20.56 -6.50 9.53
N GLU A 293 20.67 -5.35 10.19
CA GLU A 293 21.31 -5.18 11.50
C GLU A 293 20.53 -5.89 12.60
N LEU A 294 19.19 -5.74 12.62
CA LEU A 294 18.33 -6.48 13.55
C LEU A 294 18.48 -8.01 13.36
N ASP A 295 18.65 -8.44 12.11
CA ASP A 295 18.83 -9.84 11.72
C ASP A 295 20.32 -10.29 11.72
N GLU A 296 21.25 -9.52 12.28
CA GLU A 296 22.69 -9.85 12.20
C GLU A 296 23.01 -11.22 12.83
N LYS A 297 22.36 -11.57 13.95
CA LYS A 297 22.59 -12.85 14.64
C LYS A 297 21.75 -13.98 14.07
N SER A 298 20.49 -13.69 13.76
CA SER A 298 19.48 -14.67 13.33
C SER A 298 19.69 -15.13 11.90
N GLN A 299 20.12 -14.24 11.00
CA GLN A 299 20.37 -14.52 9.58
C GLN A 299 19.17 -15.23 8.91
N VAL A 300 17.94 -14.86 9.28
CA VAL A 300 16.72 -15.46 8.74
C VAL A 300 16.22 -14.74 7.49
N LEU A 301 16.63 -13.49 7.26
CA LEU A 301 16.21 -12.68 6.12
C LEU A 301 17.14 -12.88 4.92
N HIS A 302 16.56 -13.32 3.81
CA HIS A 302 17.22 -13.45 2.51
C HIS A 302 16.54 -12.53 1.49
N ILE A 303 17.33 -11.75 0.76
CA ILE A 303 16.86 -10.71 -0.15
C ILE A 303 17.38 -11.00 -1.55
N TYR A 304 16.48 -11.05 -2.51
CA TYR A 304 16.78 -11.23 -3.92
C TYR A 304 16.20 -10.04 -4.68
N LEU A 305 17.08 -9.22 -5.24
CA LEU A 305 16.76 -7.99 -5.94
C LEU A 305 16.83 -8.25 -7.45
N PHE A 306 15.78 -7.91 -8.18
CA PHE A 306 15.70 -8.02 -9.64
C PHE A 306 15.65 -6.61 -10.23
N VAL A 307 16.69 -6.22 -10.95
CA VAL A 307 16.78 -4.89 -11.56
C VAL A 307 16.63 -5.04 -13.07
N VAL A 308 15.59 -4.45 -13.64
CA VAL A 308 15.26 -4.63 -15.07
C VAL A 308 15.97 -3.63 -15.96
N GLY A 309 16.23 -2.42 -15.46
CA GLY A 309 16.87 -1.36 -16.23
C GLY A 309 17.48 -0.28 -15.35
N GLY A 310 17.78 0.88 -15.96
CA GLY A 310 18.33 2.04 -15.24
C GLY A 310 19.57 1.71 -14.41
N PHE A 311 20.47 0.92 -14.97
CA PHE A 311 21.67 0.43 -14.30
C PHE A 311 22.65 1.58 -14.07
N VAL A 312 23.06 1.76 -12.81
CA VAL A 312 24.00 2.81 -12.41
C VAL A 312 25.31 2.19 -11.92
N SER A 313 25.26 1.00 -11.33
CA SER A 313 26.45 0.26 -10.89
C SER A 313 27.26 -0.27 -12.06
N ARG A 314 28.59 -0.16 -11.97
CA ARG A 314 29.52 -0.70 -12.98
C ARG A 314 29.46 -2.23 -13.09
N GLU A 315 29.08 -2.92 -12.02
CA GLU A 315 28.94 -4.38 -12.02
C GLU A 315 27.76 -4.88 -12.87
N ALA A 316 26.77 -4.03 -13.13
CA ALA A 316 25.59 -4.38 -13.91
C ALA A 316 25.91 -4.76 -15.36
N SER A 317 27.03 -4.28 -15.91
CA SER A 317 27.48 -4.61 -17.26
C SER A 317 28.35 -5.87 -17.33
N VAL A 318 28.78 -6.42 -16.20
CA VAL A 318 29.81 -7.48 -16.14
C VAL A 318 29.23 -8.84 -15.78
N THR A 319 28.16 -8.90 -14.99
CA THR A 319 27.57 -10.17 -14.50
C THR A 319 26.05 -10.10 -14.34
N ASP A 320 25.36 -11.19 -14.68
CA ASP A 320 23.89 -11.30 -14.52
C ASP A 320 23.43 -11.31 -13.06
N PHE A 321 24.28 -11.72 -12.13
CA PHE A 321 24.01 -11.72 -10.69
C PHE A 321 25.21 -11.24 -9.88
N VAL A 322 24.93 -10.45 -8.84
CA VAL A 322 25.91 -9.86 -7.93
C VAL A 322 25.48 -10.17 -6.50
N ASN A 323 26.30 -10.94 -5.78
CA ASN A 323 26.07 -11.19 -4.35
C ASN A 323 26.58 -10.00 -3.53
N ARG A 324 25.68 -9.39 -2.74
CA ARG A 324 26.01 -8.34 -1.77
C ARG A 324 25.99 -8.93 -0.37
N GLY A 325 27.16 -9.38 0.08
CA GLY A 325 27.30 -10.14 1.32
C GLY A 325 26.63 -11.52 1.21
N LYS A 326 26.32 -12.14 2.35
CA LYS A 326 25.76 -13.52 2.38
C LYS A 326 24.27 -13.61 2.08
N ARG A 327 23.54 -12.49 2.17
CA ARG A 327 22.07 -12.48 2.28
C ARG A 327 21.36 -11.70 1.18
N ILE A 328 22.09 -10.92 0.39
CA ILE A 328 21.50 -10.11 -0.69
C ILE A 328 22.07 -10.60 -2.01
N VAL A 329 21.18 -10.95 -2.94
CA VAL A 329 21.55 -11.31 -4.31
C VAL A 329 20.87 -10.30 -5.23
N VAL A 330 21.65 -9.56 -6.00
CA VAL A 330 21.14 -8.68 -7.06
C VAL A 330 21.20 -9.44 -8.37
N THR A 331 20.19 -9.33 -9.20
CA THR A 331 20.12 -9.97 -10.51
C THR A 331 19.58 -8.95 -11.52
N TYR A 332 20.29 -8.76 -12.63
CA TYR A 332 19.95 -7.74 -13.64
C TYR A 332 19.06 -8.32 -14.73
N LYS A 333 17.89 -8.85 -14.33
CA LYS A 333 16.89 -9.45 -15.24
C LYS A 333 15.49 -9.40 -14.64
N ASP A 334 14.49 -9.73 -15.46
CA ASP A 334 13.11 -9.89 -15.00
C ASP A 334 12.95 -11.03 -13.97
N MET A 335 12.11 -10.81 -12.97
CA MET A 335 11.79 -11.80 -11.95
C MET A 335 10.78 -12.83 -12.50
N ASP A 336 11.22 -14.09 -12.61
CA ASP A 336 10.30 -15.21 -12.83
C ASP A 336 9.76 -15.72 -11.49
N ALA A 337 8.65 -15.12 -11.05
CA ALA A 337 8.03 -15.50 -9.78
C ALA A 337 7.55 -16.97 -9.73
N ALA A 338 7.27 -17.59 -10.87
CA ALA A 338 6.85 -18.99 -10.91
C ALA A 338 8.06 -19.91 -10.65
N TYR A 339 9.14 -19.70 -11.41
CA TYR A 339 10.39 -20.43 -11.22
C TYR A 339 10.94 -20.28 -9.80
N LEU A 340 10.95 -19.06 -9.26
CA LEU A 340 11.47 -18.79 -7.91
C LEU A 340 10.60 -19.42 -6.82
N THR A 341 9.28 -19.48 -7.03
CA THR A 341 8.38 -20.19 -6.12
C THR A 341 8.72 -21.68 -6.09
N ASP A 342 8.88 -22.29 -7.26
CA ASP A 342 9.19 -23.72 -7.37
C ASP A 342 10.58 -24.04 -6.80
N ALA A 343 11.56 -23.15 -7.03
CA ALA A 343 12.90 -23.25 -6.46
C ALA A 343 12.87 -23.19 -4.92
N GLU A 344 12.14 -22.23 -4.33
CA GLU A 344 12.08 -22.06 -2.88
C GLU A 344 11.34 -23.22 -2.20
N LEU A 345 10.24 -23.70 -2.81
CA LEU A 345 9.52 -24.90 -2.34
C LEU A 345 10.33 -26.18 -2.50
N GLY A 346 11.19 -26.27 -3.52
CA GLY A 346 12.05 -27.41 -3.77
C GLY A 346 13.29 -27.45 -2.87
N GLN A 347 13.82 -26.29 -2.46
CA GLN A 347 15.04 -26.19 -1.64
C GLN A 347 14.77 -26.27 -0.13
N HIS A 348 13.60 -25.85 0.31
CA HIS A 348 13.27 -25.69 1.73
C HIS A 348 12.02 -26.49 2.10
N GLY A 349 12.18 -27.46 3.02
CA GLY A 349 11.07 -28.18 3.63
C GLY A 349 10.33 -27.34 4.68
N GLY A 350 9.17 -27.80 5.12
CA GLY A 350 8.33 -27.14 6.12
C GLY A 350 7.11 -26.43 5.53
N ARG A 351 6.32 -25.79 6.38
CA ARG A 351 5.13 -25.03 5.96
C ARG A 351 5.57 -23.70 5.38
N THR A 352 5.34 -23.51 4.08
CA THR A 352 5.69 -22.29 3.36
C THR A 352 4.45 -21.47 3.03
N VAL A 353 4.49 -20.16 3.32
CA VAL A 353 3.48 -19.20 2.87
C VAL A 353 4.07 -18.24 1.86
N ILE A 354 3.28 -17.90 0.84
CA ILE A 354 3.69 -17.00 -0.23
C ILE A 354 2.77 -15.77 -0.23
N SER A 355 3.35 -14.60 0.04
CA SER A 355 2.69 -13.31 -0.06
C SER A 355 3.09 -12.61 -1.35
N ARG A 356 2.11 -12.03 -2.06
CA ARG A 356 2.32 -11.32 -3.32
C ARG A 356 1.96 -9.83 -3.17
N GLY A 357 2.98 -8.99 -3.02
CA GLY A 357 2.89 -7.52 -3.06
C GLY A 357 3.10 -7.00 -4.47
N VAL A 358 2.20 -7.34 -5.40
CA VAL A 358 2.34 -6.95 -6.79
C VAL A 358 1.75 -5.55 -6.98
N CYS A 359 2.61 -4.57 -7.26
CA CYS A 359 2.17 -3.36 -7.92
C CYS A 359 2.05 -3.70 -9.40
N ARG A 360 0.82 -3.88 -9.91
CA ARG A 360 0.59 -4.28 -11.31
C ARG A 360 1.11 -3.16 -12.22
N PRO A 361 2.19 -3.35 -13.01
CA PRO A 361 2.46 -2.43 -14.09
C PRO A 361 1.33 -2.59 -15.13
N PRO A 362 0.97 -1.54 -15.87
CA PRO A 362 -0.14 -1.58 -16.83
C PRO A 362 -0.03 -2.68 -17.89
N ASN A 363 1.15 -3.30 -18.08
CA ASN A 363 1.43 -4.25 -19.16
C ASN A 363 1.68 -5.72 -18.76
N CYS A 364 1.60 -6.12 -17.49
CA CYS A 364 1.81 -7.53 -17.14
C CYS A 364 0.59 -8.41 -17.49
N ARG A 365 0.70 -9.19 -18.58
CA ARG A 365 -0.20 -10.32 -18.91
C ARG A 365 0.03 -11.47 -17.94
N SER A 366 -1.04 -12.06 -17.43
CA SER A 366 -1.01 -13.18 -16.49
C SER A 366 -0.59 -14.49 -17.17
N SER A 367 0.35 -15.23 -16.59
CA SER A 367 0.58 -16.65 -16.91
C SER A 367 -0.23 -17.57 -15.96
N PRO A 368 -0.86 -18.66 -16.43
CA PRO A 368 -1.66 -19.58 -15.63
C PRO A 368 -0.85 -20.58 -14.78
N ARG A 369 -1.55 -21.14 -13.80
CA ARG A 369 -1.09 -21.95 -12.64
C ARG A 369 -0.59 -23.37 -12.94
N ARG A 370 0.22 -23.82 -11.96
CA ARG A 370 0.44 -25.17 -11.39
C ARG A 370 1.38 -26.10 -12.14
N ARG A 371 2.51 -26.42 -11.48
CA ARG A 371 3.11 -27.76 -11.40
C ARG A 371 4.08 -27.83 -10.22
N THR A 372 4.12 -28.98 -9.55
CA THR A 372 5.00 -29.33 -8.43
C THR A 372 6.12 -30.23 -8.93
N ALA A 373 7.39 -29.92 -8.66
CA ALA A 373 8.49 -30.90 -8.67
C ALA A 373 9.79 -30.39 -8.02
N GLN A 374 10.45 -31.30 -7.29
CA GLN A 374 11.76 -31.25 -6.61
C GLN A 374 12.92 -31.09 -7.62
N GLY A 375 14.14 -30.60 -7.35
CA GLY A 375 14.89 -30.26 -6.13
C GLY A 375 16.37 -30.57 -6.41
N GLY A 376 17.32 -29.67 -6.10
CA GLY A 376 18.77 -29.92 -6.23
C GLY A 376 19.63 -28.71 -5.87
N ARG A 377 20.51 -28.87 -4.87
CA ARG A 377 21.38 -27.83 -4.26
C ARG A 377 22.84 -27.97 -4.72
N GLN A 378 23.60 -26.88 -4.66
CA GLN A 378 25.05 -26.93 -4.36
C GLN A 378 25.62 -25.58 -3.84
N GLY A 379 26.32 -25.65 -2.70
CA GLY A 379 27.73 -25.24 -2.55
C GLY A 379 28.13 -23.75 -2.46
N PRO A 380 28.70 -23.28 -1.33
CA PRO A 380 29.03 -21.86 -1.08
C PRO A 380 30.52 -21.53 -1.34
N LEU A 381 30.88 -20.23 -1.35
CA LEU A 381 32.18 -19.61 -0.96
C LEU A 381 32.06 -18.08 -1.21
N ASP A 382 32.02 -17.22 -0.20
CA ASP A 382 33.09 -16.48 0.51
C ASP A 382 33.28 -15.03 -0.01
N LEU A 383 33.63 -14.16 0.95
CA LEU A 383 34.27 -12.86 0.85
C LEU A 383 33.44 -11.59 1.15
N SER A 384 34.07 -10.85 2.05
CA SER A 384 33.66 -9.69 2.81
C SER A 384 33.83 -8.36 2.06
N GLY A 385 32.93 -7.42 2.36
CA GLY A 385 33.20 -5.98 2.25
C GLY A 385 32.26 -5.24 1.30
N LEU A 386 31.24 -4.56 1.84
CA LEU A 386 30.52 -3.48 1.14
C LEU A 386 29.59 -2.66 2.08
N TRP A 387 29.97 -2.52 3.35
CA TRP A 387 29.43 -1.49 4.24
C TRP A 387 30.61 -0.92 5.05
N PRO A 388 30.71 0.41 5.23
CA PRO A 388 31.76 0.99 6.05
C PRO A 388 31.62 0.48 7.49
N ARG A 389 32.73 -0.01 8.05
CA ARG A 389 32.83 -0.14 9.51
C ARG A 389 32.94 1.29 10.08
N LYS A 390 32.00 1.63 10.96
CA LYS A 390 31.94 2.84 11.79
C LYS A 390 31.70 4.17 11.03
N CYS A 391 30.49 4.68 11.17
CA CYS A 391 30.26 6.10 11.41
C CYS A 391 29.42 6.24 12.69
N SER A 392 30.04 6.77 13.74
CA SER A 392 29.38 7.20 14.96
C SER A 392 28.44 8.36 14.65
N SER A 393 27.13 8.11 14.63
CA SER A 393 26.10 9.15 14.72
C SER A 393 25.69 9.31 16.19
N PRO A 394 25.62 10.54 16.73
CA PRO A 394 25.43 10.77 18.16
C PRO A 394 23.94 10.77 18.52
N TRP A 395 23.25 9.63 18.39
CA TRP A 395 21.94 9.41 19.03
C TRP A 395 21.78 7.94 19.42
N ILE A 396 22.62 7.50 20.35
CA ILE A 396 22.29 6.38 21.22
C ILE A 396 21.34 6.96 22.27
N VAL A 397 20.04 6.69 22.16
CA VAL A 397 19.12 6.87 23.30
C VAL A 397 19.14 5.57 24.10
N PRO A 398 19.61 5.56 25.35
CA PRO A 398 19.61 4.39 26.21
C PRO A 398 18.21 4.23 26.83
N GLY A 399 17.66 3.02 26.81
CA GLY A 399 16.56 2.66 27.72
C GLY A 399 15.43 1.84 27.13
N MET A 400 15.67 0.54 26.93
CA MET A 400 14.66 -0.48 27.22
C MET A 400 15.37 -1.63 27.93
N ARG A 401 15.42 -1.55 29.27
CA ARG A 401 15.67 -2.74 30.10
C ARG A 401 14.36 -3.53 30.17
N HIS A 402 14.16 -4.43 29.22
CA HIS A 402 13.35 -5.61 29.46
C HIS A 402 14.28 -6.81 29.38
N GLY A 403 14.35 -7.57 30.47
CA GLY A 403 15.16 -8.78 30.55
C GLY A 403 14.64 -9.83 29.58
N ALA A 404 15.22 -9.86 28.38
CA ALA A 404 14.93 -10.89 27.38
C ALA A 404 15.93 -12.04 27.58
N ARG A 405 15.41 -13.21 27.95
CA ARG A 405 16.15 -14.48 27.89
C ARG A 405 16.47 -14.80 26.43
N ARG A 406 17.66 -15.37 26.21
CA ARG A 406 18.28 -15.53 24.89
C ARG A 406 17.94 -16.91 24.33
N CYS A 407 17.13 -16.99 23.26
CA CYS A 407 16.67 -18.27 22.71
C CYS A 407 17.75 -19.19 22.12
N ARG A 408 18.96 -18.69 21.79
CA ARG A 408 19.98 -19.55 21.18
C ARG A 408 20.77 -20.37 22.20
N ASP A 409 20.67 -20.07 23.48
CA ASP A 409 21.39 -20.80 24.53
C ASP A 409 20.60 -22.05 25.00
N GLU A 410 19.30 -22.17 24.68
CA GLU A 410 18.45 -23.31 25.10
C GLU A 410 18.39 -24.48 24.08
N VAL A 411 18.97 -24.36 22.89
CA VAL A 411 18.94 -25.43 21.86
C VAL A 411 20.25 -26.23 21.78
N LEU A 412 21.27 -25.85 22.56
CA LEU A 412 22.54 -26.58 22.64
C LEU A 412 22.74 -27.34 23.95
N GLU A 413 21.78 -27.28 24.87
CA GLU A 413 21.72 -28.13 26.07
C GLU A 413 20.37 -28.84 26.10
N GLY A 414 20.30 -30.01 25.45
CA GLY A 414 19.12 -30.87 25.41
C GLY A 414 19.42 -32.21 24.79
#